data_AF-A0A2E4XVG0-F1
#
_entry.id   AF-A0A2E4XVG0-F1
#
_cell.length_a   1.000
_cell.length_b   1.000
_cell.length_c   1.000
_cell.angle_alpha   90.00
_cell.angle_beta   90.00
_cell.angle_gamma   90.00
#
_symmetry.space_group_name_H-M   'P 1'
#
loop_
_entity.id
_entity.type
_entity.pdbx_description
1 polymer ?
#
loop_
_entity_poly.entity_id
_entity_poly.type
_entity_poly.pdbx_seq_one_letter_code
_entity_poly.pdbx_strand_id
1 'polypeptide(L)' 'MSYENRHILRDGRIVLYTRNNRPTYHVRLKLDGHKGYIVKSTKRKSLAEATVVAEDLYDDLRYKIRHGL' A
#
# COMPACT_ATOMS: atom_id res chain seq x y z
N MET A 1 2.92 8.09 -15.30
CA MET A 1 2.89 6.72 -14.74
C MET A 1 1.47 6.20 -14.90
N SER A 2 1.25 5.16 -15.71
CA SER A 2 -0.06 4.52 -15.81
C SER A 2 -0.26 3.64 -14.56
N TYR A 3 -1.34 3.88 -13.81
CA TYR A 3 -1.77 2.97 -12.77
C TYR A 3 -2.66 1.90 -13.40
N GLU A 4 -2.25 0.64 -13.31
CA GLU A 4 -2.99 -0.51 -13.82
C GLU A 4 -3.52 -1.32 -12.61
N ASN A 5 -4.62 -2.06 -12.79
CA ASN A 5 -5.21 -2.93 -11.76
C ASN A 5 -5.32 -2.25 -10.38
N ARG A 6 -5.98 -1.08 -10.36
CA ARG A 6 -6.09 -0.27 -9.14
C ARG A 6 -7.16 -0.84 -8.21
N HIS A 7 -6.78 -1.14 -6.98
CA HIS A 7 -7.67 -1.56 -5.90
C HIS A 7 -7.56 -0.61 -4.72
N ILE A 8 -8.70 -0.25 -4.14
CA ILE A 8 -8.79 0.70 -3.03
C ILE A 8 -9.33 -0.05 -1.81
N LEU A 9 -8.65 0.08 -0.68
CA LEU A 9 -8.99 -0.55 0.58
C LEU A 9 -8.98 0.51 1.71
N ARG A 10 -9.63 0.18 2.84
CA ARG A 10 -9.73 1.04 4.04
C ARG A 10 -10.05 2.51 3.72
N ASP A 11 -11.12 2.75 2.97
CA ASP A 11 -11.61 4.08 2.59
C ASP A 11 -10.59 4.95 1.83
N GLY A 12 -9.75 4.35 1.00
CA GLY A 12 -8.74 5.11 0.25
C GLY A 12 -7.41 5.28 0.96
N ARG A 13 -7.27 4.75 2.18
CA ARG A 13 -6.00 4.78 2.92
C ARG A 13 -4.97 3.82 2.33
N ILE A 14 -5.42 2.73 1.72
CA ILE A 14 -4.55 1.77 1.05
C ILE A 14 -4.98 1.71 -0.41
N VAL A 15 -4.02 1.93 -1.32
CA VAL A 15 -4.25 1.81 -2.75
C VAL A 15 -3.21 0.84 -3.33
N LEU A 16 -3.69 -0.31 -3.81
CA LEU A 16 -2.90 -1.28 -4.54
C LEU A 16 -3.00 -1.00 -6.04
N TYR A 17 -1.91 -1.19 -6.76
CA TYR A 17 -1.86 -1.03 -8.22
C TYR A 17 -0.65 -1.76 -8.81
N THR A 18 -0.75 -2.16 -10.07
CA THR A 18 0.40 -2.52 -10.90
C THR A 18 0.86 -1.30 -11.71
N ARG A 19 2.09 -1.32 -12.22
CA ARG A 19 2.64 -0.23 -13.03
C ARG A 19 3.51 -0.76 -14.14
N ASN A 20 3.52 -0.04 -15.28
CA ASN A 20 4.39 -0.31 -16.42
C ASN A 20 4.32 -1.77 -16.88
N ASN A 21 3.12 -2.35 -16.94
CA ASN A 21 2.90 -3.75 -17.32
C ASN A 21 3.68 -4.78 -16.46
N ARG A 22 4.15 -4.37 -15.27
CA ARG A 22 4.81 -5.29 -14.32
C ARG A 22 3.73 -5.96 -13.47
N PRO A 23 3.77 -7.30 -13.31
CA PRO A 23 2.76 -8.03 -12.57
C PRO A 23 2.85 -7.83 -11.06
N THR A 24 3.89 -7.14 -10.57
CA THR A 24 4.08 -6.91 -9.14
C THR A 24 3.23 -5.76 -8.65
N TYR A 25 2.44 -6.02 -7.62
CA TYR A 25 1.66 -5.01 -6.96
C TYR A 25 2.54 -4.03 -6.17
N HIS A 26 2.20 -2.77 -6.30
CA HIS A 26 2.68 -1.67 -5.49
C HIS A 26 1.54 -1.19 -4.60
N VAL A 27 1.91 -0.69 -3.43
CA VAL A 27 0.98 -0.13 -2.46
C VAL A 27 1.32 1.33 -2.20
N ARG A 28 0.28 2.17 -2.15
CA ARG A 28 0.33 3.55 -1.68
C ARG A 28 -0.52 3.65 -0.42
N LEU A 29 0.13 4.05 0.67
CA LEU A 29 -0.46 4.15 2.00
C LEU A 29 -0.59 5.62 2.39
N LYS A 30 -1.76 6.00 2.88
CA LYS A 30 -2.03 7.29 3.53
C LYS A 30 -2.18 7.05 5.02
N LEU A 31 -1.26 7.59 5.80
CA LEU A 31 -1.23 7.39 7.25
C LEU A 31 -1.49 8.73 7.95
N ASP A 32 -2.39 8.71 8.91
CA ASP A 32 -2.66 9.88 9.74
C ASP A 32 -1.43 10.17 10.62
N GLY A 33 -0.92 11.41 10.57
CA GLY A 33 0.33 11.79 11.23
C GLY A 33 1.58 11.70 10.33
N HIS A 34 1.48 11.15 9.11
CA HIS A 34 2.55 11.21 8.12
C HIS A 34 2.23 12.19 6.99
N LYS A 35 3.18 13.07 6.66
CA LYS A 35 3.00 14.02 5.55
C LYS A 35 3.22 13.32 4.21
N GLY A 36 2.14 13.12 3.46
CA GLY A 36 2.17 12.57 2.11
C GLY A 36 1.78 11.09 2.05
N TYR A 37 2.25 10.40 1.01
CA TYR A 37 1.97 8.98 0.80
C TYR A 37 3.24 8.15 0.92
N ILE A 38 3.15 7.02 1.61
CA ILE A 38 4.21 6.01 1.61
C ILE A 38 3.95 5.04 0.47
N VAL A 39 4.87 4.97 -0.48
CA VAL A 39 4.79 4.05 -1.63
C VAL A 39 5.80 2.92 -1.47
N LYS A 40 5.33 1.67 -1.53
CA LYS A 40 6.18 0.47 -1.44
C LYS A 40 5.78 -0.56 -2.49
N SER A 41 6.69 -1.49 -2.79
CA SER A 41 6.36 -2.69 -3.57
C SER A 41 5.93 -3.79 -2.61
N THR A 42 4.85 -4.50 -2.88
CA THR A 42 4.47 -5.69 -2.09
C THR A 42 5.33 -6.90 -2.46
N LYS A 43 6.03 -6.84 -3.60
CA LYS A 43 6.75 -7.98 -4.22
C LYS A 43 5.85 -9.18 -4.55
N ARG A 44 4.52 -9.04 -4.46
CA ARG A 44 3.54 -10.09 -4.77
C ARG A 44 2.90 -9.84 -6.13
N LYS A 45 2.57 -10.93 -6.83
CA LYS A 45 1.83 -10.91 -8.10
C LYS A 45 0.35 -11.24 -7.94
N SER A 46 -0.02 -11.88 -6.83
CA SER A 46 -1.41 -12.16 -6.47
C SER A 46 -2.01 -10.95 -5.75
N LEU A 47 -3.23 -10.56 -6.12
CA LEU A 47 -3.97 -9.50 -5.44
C LEU A 47 -4.25 -9.86 -3.98
N ALA A 48 -4.60 -11.12 -3.70
CA ALA A 48 -4.90 -11.59 -2.34
C ALA A 48 -3.66 -11.49 -1.44
N GLU A 49 -2.50 -12.00 -1.90
CA GLU A 49 -1.24 -11.87 -1.16
C GLU A 49 -0.80 -10.41 -1.01
N ALA A 50 -0.98 -9.59 -2.06
CA ALA A 50 -0.64 -8.18 -2.02
C ALA A 50 -1.52 -7.41 -1.02
N THR A 51 -2.78 -7.81 -0.86
CA THR A 51 -3.73 -7.23 0.09
C THR A 51 -3.28 -7.48 1.52
N VAL A 52 -2.97 -8.74 1.87
CA VAL A 52 -2.45 -9.09 3.20
C VAL A 52 -1.19 -8.28 3.53
N VAL A 53 -0.21 -8.26 2.62
CA VAL A 53 1.04 -7.49 2.81
C VAL A 53 0.78 -5.99 2.95
N ALA A 54 -0.19 -5.45 2.22
CA ALA A 54 -0.54 -4.03 2.30
C ALA A 54 -1.21 -3.65 3.62
N GLU A 55 -2.08 -4.53 4.15
CA GLU A 55 -2.74 -4.35 5.43
C GLU A 55 -1.75 -4.45 6.59
N ASP A 56 -0.91 -5.49 6.61
CA ASP A 56 0.16 -5.67 7.60
C ASP A 56 1.08 -4.45 7.65
N LEU A 57 1.54 -4.01 6.47
CA LEU A 57 2.41 -2.84 6.34
C LEU A 57 1.73 -1.56 6.83
N TYR A 58 0.44 -1.39 6.55
CA TYR A 58 -0.31 -0.24 7.02
C TYR A 58 -0.42 -0.22 8.54
N ASP A 59 -0.75 -1.36 9.16
CA ASP A 59 -0.90 -1.46 10.61
C ASP A 59 0.44 -1.27 11.33
N ASP A 60 1.53 -1.85 10.81
CA ASP A 60 2.89 -1.62 11.33
C ASP A 60 3.30 -0.15 11.30
N LEU A 61 3.10 0.52 10.16
CA LEU A 61 3.47 1.93 10.02
C LEU A 61 2.58 2.84 10.86
N ARG A 62 1.28 2.53 10.94
CA ARG A 62 0.34 3.26 11.80
C ARG A 62 0.71 3.12 13.27
N TYR A 63 1.12 1.92 13.69
CA TYR A 63 1.62 1.67 15.04
C TYR A 63 2.87 2.52 15.32
N LYS A 64 3.88 2.47 14.44
CA LYS A 64 5.11 3.26 14.60
C LYS A 64 4.85 4.76 14.72
N ILE A 65 4.01 5.33 13.83
CA ILE A 65 3.66 6.75 13.87
C ILE A 65 2.94 7.12 15.18
N ARG A 66 2.00 6.29 15.64
CA ARG A 66 1.27 6.54 16.89
C ARG A 66 2.16 6.48 18.14
N HIS A 67 3.17 5.62 18.12
CA HIS A 67 4.09 5.43 19.23
C HIS A 67 5.38 6.26 19.12
N GLY A 68 5.53 7.05 18.05
CA GLY A 68 6.70 7.91 17.83
C GLY A 68 8.00 7.13 17.55
N LEU A 69 7.89 5.93 16.99
CA LEU A 69 9.01 5.03 16.65
C LEU A 69 9.52 5.22 15.22
#